data_AF-A0A9R0YL57-F1
#
_entry.id   AF-A0A9R0YL57-F1
#
_cell.length_a   1.000
_cell.length_b   1.000
_cell.length_c   1.000
_cell.angle_alpha   90.00
_cell.angle_beta   90.00
_cell.angle_gamma   90.00
#
_symmetry.space_group_name_H-M   'P 1'
#
loop_
_entity.id
_entity.type
_entity.pdbx_description
1 polymer ?
#
loop_
_entity_poly.entity_id
_entity_poly.type
_entity_poly.pdbx_seq_one_letter_code
_entity_poly.pdbx_strand_id
1 'polypeptide(L)'
;MRVEPLVDKAKEAGAYLARVSFGTALVASIVLVYATIIAILSSSSSDEDNRGRRRRSYGSTMFLPTDLFWYLDAGSSRRRRVEKDKGMSFIESVFSFVFGNGDPNDGLEERRWKMIGQYISSNGGVVTAEELAPYLDVPAPAEQTNSKDDESFILPVLLRFQGHPLVDDQDNW
;
A
#
# COMPACT_ATOMS: atom_id res chain seq x y z
N MET A 1 35.48 62.41 19.78
CA MET A 1 35.10 61.47 18.69
C MET A 1 33.72 60.93 19.02
N ARG A 2 32.70 61.20 18.18
CA ARG A 2 31.29 60.77 18.35
C ARG A 2 30.86 59.88 17.18
N VAL A 3 31.56 58.77 16.98
CA VAL A 3 31.27 57.82 15.89
C VAL A 3 30.36 56.67 16.33
N GLU A 4 30.26 56.43 17.64
CA GLU A 4 29.44 55.36 18.23
C GLU A 4 27.94 55.42 17.87
N PRO A 5 27.24 56.59 17.90
CA PRO A 5 25.79 56.60 17.68
C PRO A 5 25.37 56.37 16.22
N LEU A 6 26.29 56.48 15.26
CA LEU A 6 26.01 56.23 13.84
C LEU A 6 26.14 54.75 13.48
N VAL A 7 27.07 54.03 14.14
CA VAL A 7 27.29 52.60 13.91
C VAL A 7 26.13 51.78 14.45
N ASP A 8 25.58 52.15 15.61
CA ASP A 8 24.46 51.42 16.22
C ASP A 8 23.18 51.54 15.40
N LYS A 9 22.86 52.74 14.89
CA LYS A 9 21.72 52.94 13.98
C LYS A 9 21.89 52.21 12.65
N ALA A 10 23.11 52.17 12.10
CA ALA A 10 23.39 51.44 10.87
C ALA A 10 23.24 49.92 11.06
N LYS A 11 23.66 49.40 12.21
CA LYS A 11 23.54 47.97 12.57
C LYS A 11 22.07 47.56 12.74
N GLU A 12 21.27 48.40 13.38
CA GLU A 12 19.84 48.17 13.56
C GLU A 12 19.08 48.21 12.22
N ALA A 13 19.35 49.21 11.38
CA ALA A 13 18.77 49.30 10.03
C ALA A 13 19.20 48.13 9.13
N GLY A 14 20.47 47.72 9.20
CA GLY A 14 20.99 46.57 8.46
C GLY A 14 20.33 45.25 8.88
N ALA A 15 20.12 45.04 10.19
CA ALA A 15 19.44 43.86 10.69
C ALA A 15 17.97 43.79 10.25
N TYR A 16 17.27 44.93 10.21
CA TYR A 16 15.90 45.00 9.70
C TYR A 16 15.83 44.69 8.20
N LEU A 17 16.71 45.30 7.40
CA LEU A 17 16.79 45.04 5.96
C LEU A 17 17.13 43.58 5.63
N ALA A 18 18.01 42.95 6.41
CA ALA A 18 18.32 41.54 6.25
C ALA A 18 17.09 40.65 6.53
N ARG A 19 16.34 40.92 7.61
CA ARG A 19 15.13 40.16 7.95
C ARG A 19 14.02 40.33 6.92
N VAL A 20 13.80 41.56 6.45
CA VAL A 20 12.76 41.86 5.46
C VAL A 20 13.12 41.28 4.09
N SER A 21 14.36 41.43 3.64
CA SER A 21 14.80 40.83 2.37
C SER A 21 14.77 39.31 2.41
N PHE A 22 15.21 38.70 3.52
CA PHE A 22 15.12 37.25 3.70
C PHE A 22 13.67 36.77 3.72
N GLY A 23 12.78 37.44 4.47
CA GLY A 23 11.37 37.07 4.54
C GLY A 23 10.65 37.19 3.20
N THR A 24 10.88 38.29 2.47
CA THR A 24 10.29 38.50 1.14
C THR A 24 10.83 37.51 0.11
N ALA A 25 12.13 37.21 0.14
CA ALA A 25 12.74 36.19 -0.71
C ALA A 25 12.21 34.78 -0.41
N LEU A 26 12.01 34.45 0.87
CA LEU A 26 11.42 33.18 1.30
C LEU A 26 9.99 33.01 0.76
N VAL A 27 9.15 34.05 0.89
CA VAL A 27 7.78 34.00 0.37
C VAL A 27 7.78 33.91 -1.16
N ALA A 28 8.63 34.69 -1.83
CA ALA A 28 8.75 34.67 -3.28
C ALA A 28 9.21 33.30 -3.82
N SER A 29 10.12 32.61 -3.14
CA SER A 29 10.60 31.30 -3.56
C SER A 29 9.52 30.22 -3.46
N ILE A 30 8.73 30.23 -2.38
CA ILE A 30 7.60 29.30 -2.20
C ILE A 30 6.57 29.51 -3.32
N VAL A 31 6.22 30.76 -3.62
CA VAL A 31 5.27 31.09 -4.69
C VAL A 31 5.79 30.62 -6.05
N LEU A 32 7.08 30.81 -6.35
CA LEU A 32 7.69 30.34 -7.59
C LEU A 32 7.64 28.81 -7.72
N VAL A 33 7.97 28.07 -6.65
CA VAL A 33 7.90 26.60 -6.64
C VAL A 33 6.47 26.12 -6.89
N TYR A 34 5.47 26.74 -6.26
CA TYR A 34 4.07 26.39 -6.55
C TYR A 34 3.66 26.72 -7.98
N ALA A 35 4.08 27.88 -8.50
CA ALA A 35 3.80 28.26 -9.87
C ALA A 35 4.43 27.30 -10.89
N THR A 36 5.66 26.81 -10.65
CA THR A 36 6.31 25.84 -11.54
C THR A 36 5.62 24.48 -11.49
N ILE A 37 5.21 24.01 -10.30
CA ILE A 37 4.44 22.76 -10.16
C ILE A 37 3.13 22.85 -10.96
N ILE A 38 2.36 23.94 -10.77
CA ILE A 38 1.08 24.14 -11.47
C ILE A 38 1.30 24.26 -12.98
N ALA A 39 2.35 24.96 -13.42
CA ALA A 39 2.67 25.11 -14.84
C ALA A 39 3.00 23.76 -15.49
N ILE A 40 3.79 22.92 -14.83
CA ILE A 40 4.12 21.57 -15.31
C ILE A 40 2.84 20.71 -15.38
N LEU A 41 2.02 20.69 -14.33
CA LEU A 41 0.77 19.92 -14.30
C LEU A 41 -0.20 20.37 -15.39
N SER A 42 -0.35 21.68 -15.58
CA SER A 42 -1.27 22.25 -16.59
C SER A 42 -0.76 22.03 -18.01
N SER A 43 0.55 22.00 -18.22
CA SER A 43 1.15 21.65 -19.52
C SER A 43 0.93 20.18 -19.92
N SER A 44 0.70 19.30 -18.94
CA SER A 44 0.44 17.88 -19.19
C SER A 44 -1.01 17.58 -19.55
N SER A 45 -1.95 18.53 -19.43
CA SER A 45 -3.38 18.29 -19.65
C SER A 45 -3.92 18.85 -20.97
N SER A 46 -3.04 19.27 -21.89
CA SER A 46 -3.46 19.89 -23.15
C SER A 46 -2.88 19.12 -24.34
N ASP A 47 -3.49 17.97 -24.64
CA ASP A 47 -3.55 17.39 -26.00
C ASP A 47 -4.56 16.23 -25.97
N GLU A 48 -5.84 16.57 -25.85
CA GLU A 48 -6.93 15.68 -26.25
C GLU A 48 -7.20 15.91 -27.74
N ASP A 49 -6.54 15.12 -28.60
CA ASP A 49 -7.09 14.84 -29.92
C ASP A 49 -6.62 13.50 -30.51
N ASN A 50 -7.55 12.54 -30.45
CA ASN A 50 -7.93 11.64 -31.53
C ASN A 50 -6.98 10.54 -32.05
N ARG A 51 -7.53 9.31 -31.93
CA ARG A 51 -7.45 8.15 -32.85
C ARG A 51 -6.39 7.10 -32.53
N GLY A 52 -6.92 5.95 -32.13
CA GLY A 52 -6.15 4.85 -31.60
C GLY A 52 -5.23 4.15 -32.58
N ARG A 53 -4.37 3.31 -32.01
CA ARG A 53 -3.91 2.05 -32.59
C ARG A 53 -3.19 1.26 -31.50
N ARG A 54 -3.64 0.04 -31.27
CA ARG A 54 -2.94 -0.99 -30.51
C ARG A 54 -1.51 -1.12 -31.05
N ARG A 55 -0.49 -0.88 -30.22
CA ARG A 55 0.83 -1.51 -30.39
C ARG A 55 1.48 -1.74 -29.03
N ARG A 56 1.55 -3.02 -28.69
CA ARG A 56 2.48 -3.62 -27.74
C ARG A 56 3.88 -3.30 -28.26
N SER A 57 4.65 -2.48 -27.53
CA SER A 57 6.09 -2.34 -27.76
C SER A 57 6.79 -2.28 -26.41
N TYR A 58 7.51 -3.35 -26.13
CA TYR A 58 8.64 -3.36 -25.21
C TYR A 58 9.68 -2.35 -25.69
N GLY A 59 10.36 -1.69 -24.75
CA GLY A 59 11.66 -1.04 -24.99
C GLY A 59 11.60 0.45 -25.33
N SER A 60 11.64 1.28 -24.28
CA SER A 60 12.35 2.56 -24.34
C SER A 60 12.85 2.87 -22.93
N THR A 61 14.09 2.47 -22.65
CA THR A 61 14.80 2.80 -21.42
C THR A 61 15.22 4.28 -21.49
N MET A 62 14.30 5.18 -21.16
CA MET A 62 14.67 6.55 -20.79
C MET A 62 15.04 6.57 -19.31
N PHE A 63 16.33 6.75 -19.03
CA PHE A 63 16.81 6.98 -17.67
C PHE A 63 16.35 8.36 -17.19
N LEU A 64 15.20 8.41 -16.51
CA LEU A 64 14.78 9.55 -15.70
C LEU A 64 15.37 9.36 -14.29
N PRO A 65 15.83 10.42 -13.60
CA PRO A 65 16.37 10.30 -12.24
C PRO A 65 15.32 9.82 -11.22
N THR A 66 14.03 9.90 -11.55
CA THR A 66 12.92 9.31 -10.79
C THR A 66 12.83 7.79 -10.91
N ASP A 67 13.50 7.18 -11.89
CA ASP A 67 13.44 5.75 -12.19
C ASP A 67 14.33 4.92 -11.25
N LEU A 68 15.18 5.57 -10.46
CA LEU A 68 15.95 4.92 -9.40
C LEU A 68 15.06 4.33 -8.29
N PHE A 69 13.88 4.93 -8.06
CA PHE A 69 12.90 4.44 -7.09
C PHE A 69 12.20 3.15 -7.55
N TRP A 70 12.10 2.91 -8.87
CA TRP A 70 11.47 1.71 -9.42
C TRP A 70 12.33 0.44 -9.24
N TYR A 71 13.66 0.58 -9.25
CA TYR A 71 14.56 -0.56 -9.03
C TYR A 71 14.67 -0.97 -7.55
N LEU A 72 14.49 -0.03 -6.63
CA LEU A 72 14.46 -0.29 -5.18
C LEU A 72 13.14 -0.95 -4.71
N ASP A 73 12.05 -0.78 -5.47
CA ASP A 73 10.72 -1.33 -5.14
C ASP A 73 10.40 -2.69 -5.80
N ALA A 74 11.27 -3.19 -6.67
CA ALA A 74 11.03 -4.40 -7.47
C ALA A 74 10.83 -5.70 -6.67
N GLY A 75 11.04 -5.68 -5.34
CA GLY A 75 10.81 -6.82 -4.45
C GLY A 75 9.43 -6.89 -3.79
N SER A 76 8.64 -5.80 -3.78
CA SER A 76 7.47 -5.72 -2.89
C SER A 76 6.11 -5.88 -3.59
N SER A 77 6.05 -5.61 -4.90
CA SER A 77 4.77 -5.48 -5.61
C SER A 77 4.43 -6.71 -6.47
N ARG A 78 4.41 -7.90 -5.85
CA ARG A 78 3.87 -9.11 -6.51
C ARG A 78 2.34 -9.00 -6.59
N ARG A 79 1.85 -8.34 -7.64
CA ARG A 79 0.49 -8.39 -8.21
C ARG A 79 -0.61 -8.75 -7.20
N ARG A 80 -1.04 -7.78 -6.38
CA ARG A 80 -2.41 -7.81 -5.85
C ARG A 80 -3.29 -7.26 -6.96
N ARG A 81 -4.26 -8.07 -7.44
CA ARG A 81 -5.30 -7.61 -8.36
C ARG A 81 -5.84 -6.30 -7.80
N VAL A 82 -5.81 -5.27 -8.64
CA VAL A 82 -6.42 -3.96 -8.40
C VAL A 82 -7.91 -4.21 -8.26
N GLU A 83 -8.34 -4.52 -7.04
CA GLU A 83 -9.66 -4.16 -6.59
C GLU A 83 -9.72 -2.63 -6.61
N LYS A 84 -10.85 -2.14 -7.06
CA LYS A 84 -11.04 -0.87 -7.74
C LYS A 84 -11.04 0.29 -6.74
N ASP A 85 -9.96 0.48 -6.00
CA ASP A 85 -9.81 1.66 -5.15
C ASP A 85 -9.24 2.82 -5.95
N LYS A 86 -9.99 3.92 -5.87
CA LYS A 86 -9.69 5.23 -6.45
C LYS A 86 -8.22 5.56 -6.13
N GLY A 87 -7.46 5.98 -7.13
CA GLY A 87 -6.04 6.30 -6.97
C GLY A 87 -5.78 7.15 -5.73
N MET A 88 -4.96 6.63 -4.81
CA MET A 88 -4.60 7.33 -3.57
C MET A 88 -3.98 8.68 -3.90
N SER A 89 -4.40 9.72 -3.19
CA SER A 89 -3.86 11.07 -3.38
C SER A 89 -2.37 11.11 -2.99
N PHE A 90 -1.60 12.08 -3.51
CA PHE A 90 -0.19 12.28 -3.11
C PHE A 90 -0.04 12.40 -1.59
N ILE A 91 -0.97 13.11 -0.93
CA ILE A 91 -0.95 13.31 0.53
C ILE A 91 -1.20 11.97 1.25
N GLU A 92 -2.09 11.14 0.75
CA GLU A 92 -2.40 9.80 1.28
C GLU A 92 -1.22 8.85 1.10
N SER A 93 -0.50 8.97 -0.02
CA SER A 93 0.73 8.20 -0.29
C SER A 93 1.85 8.57 0.68
N VAL A 94 2.05 9.86 0.97
CA VAL A 94 3.04 10.31 1.96
C VAL A 94 2.62 9.89 3.37
N PHE A 95 1.34 10.02 3.71
CA PHE A 95 0.83 9.60 5.01
C PHE A 95 1.00 8.08 5.23
N SER A 96 0.69 7.28 4.22
CA SER A 96 0.91 5.84 4.19
C SER A 96 2.39 5.46 4.34
N PHE A 97 3.30 6.21 3.72
CA PHE A 97 4.73 5.95 3.87
C PHE A 97 5.23 6.23 5.30
N VAL A 98 4.74 7.31 5.92
CA VAL A 98 5.17 7.72 7.27
C VAL A 98 4.52 6.87 8.37
N PHE A 99 3.24 6.52 8.21
CA PHE A 99 2.44 5.90 9.29
C PHE A 99 1.93 4.48 8.96
N GLY A 100 1.99 4.04 7.70
CA GLY A 100 1.44 2.78 7.21
C GLY A 100 -0.02 2.88 6.73
N ASN A 101 -0.42 1.97 5.84
CA ASN A 101 -1.77 1.89 5.24
C ASN A 101 -2.85 1.27 6.17
N GLY A 102 -2.68 1.33 7.49
CA GLY A 102 -3.54 0.63 8.45
C GLY A 102 -3.15 -0.85 8.61
N ASP A 103 -4.09 -1.67 9.12
CA ASP A 103 -3.85 -3.10 9.36
C ASP A 103 -3.69 -3.84 8.02
N PRO A 104 -2.52 -4.44 7.72
CA PRO A 104 -2.30 -5.19 6.48
C PRO A 104 -3.21 -6.42 6.36
N ASN A 105 -3.81 -6.87 7.46
CA ASN A 105 -4.70 -8.01 7.51
C ASN A 105 -6.18 -7.66 7.37
N ASP A 106 -6.51 -6.40 7.06
CA ASP A 106 -7.88 -5.97 6.90
C ASP A 106 -8.62 -6.74 5.78
N GLY A 107 -9.79 -7.27 6.13
CA GLY A 107 -10.62 -8.11 5.26
C GLY A 107 -10.01 -9.48 4.89
N LEU A 108 -8.88 -9.92 5.48
CA LEU A 108 -8.32 -11.25 5.20
C LEU A 108 -9.23 -12.38 5.66
N GLU A 109 -9.82 -12.26 6.85
CA GLU A 109 -10.74 -13.27 7.38
C GLU A 109 -11.98 -13.43 6.49
N GLU A 110 -12.56 -12.32 6.02
CA GLU A 110 -13.74 -12.37 5.17
C GLU A 110 -13.44 -13.01 3.81
N ARG A 111 -12.27 -12.70 3.23
CA ARG A 111 -11.78 -13.38 2.03
C ARG A 111 -11.53 -14.87 2.28
N ARG A 112 -10.95 -15.24 3.41
CA ARG A 112 -10.70 -16.63 3.83
C ARG A 112 -12.01 -17.42 3.90
N TRP A 113 -13.02 -16.90 4.59
CA TRP A 113 -14.33 -17.54 4.70
C TRP A 113 -15.03 -17.71 3.35
N LYS A 114 -14.91 -16.70 2.47
CA LYS A 114 -15.45 -16.78 1.12
C LYS A 114 -14.79 -17.89 0.30
N MET A 115 -13.46 -18.03 0.39
CA MET A 115 -12.72 -19.09 -0.31
C MET A 115 -13.11 -20.48 0.20
N ILE A 116 -13.22 -20.65 1.53
CA ILE A 116 -13.66 -21.91 2.15
C ILE A 116 -15.07 -22.29 1.66
N GLY A 117 -16.02 -21.34 1.69
CA GLY A 117 -17.39 -21.61 1.24
C GLY A 117 -17.46 -21.94 -0.25
N GLN A 118 -16.66 -21.27 -1.09
CA GLN A 118 -16.56 -21.60 -2.52
C GLN A 118 -15.99 -23.00 -2.74
N TYR A 119 -14.96 -23.38 -1.98
CA TYR A 119 -14.33 -24.69 -2.08
C TYR A 119 -15.27 -25.83 -1.64
N ILE A 120 -15.96 -25.67 -0.51
CA ILE A 120 -16.99 -26.61 -0.05
C ILE A 120 -18.10 -26.75 -1.09
N SER A 121 -18.58 -25.62 -1.63
CA SER A 121 -19.63 -25.64 -2.66
C SER A 121 -19.18 -26.28 -3.96
N SER A 122 -17.91 -26.14 -4.37
CA SER A 122 -17.40 -26.77 -5.59
C SER A 122 -17.21 -28.28 -5.45
N ASN A 123 -16.97 -28.76 -4.23
CA ASN A 123 -16.81 -30.19 -3.93
C ASN A 123 -18.15 -30.88 -3.57
N GLY A 124 -19.28 -30.24 -3.83
CA GLY A 124 -20.61 -30.82 -3.57
C GLY A 124 -21.00 -30.88 -2.10
N GLY A 125 -20.35 -30.08 -1.24
CA GLY A 125 -20.68 -29.96 0.18
C GLY A 125 -19.95 -30.94 1.11
N VAL A 126 -19.09 -31.81 0.58
CA VAL A 126 -18.30 -32.77 1.37
C VAL A 126 -16.82 -32.49 1.15
N VAL A 127 -16.06 -32.34 2.24
CA VAL A 127 -14.64 -31.97 2.22
C VAL A 127 -13.93 -32.60 3.41
N THR A 128 -12.68 -33.00 3.26
CA THR A 128 -11.85 -33.54 4.36
C THR A 128 -11.15 -32.41 5.13
N ALA A 129 -10.74 -32.68 6.38
CA ALA A 129 -10.02 -31.69 7.18
C ALA A 129 -8.71 -31.23 6.51
N GLU A 130 -8.00 -32.17 5.90
CA GLU A 130 -6.73 -31.92 5.19
C GLU A 130 -6.88 -31.02 3.97
N GLU A 131 -7.99 -31.12 3.24
CA GLU A 131 -8.25 -30.26 2.09
C GLU A 131 -8.50 -28.80 2.50
N LEU A 132 -9.05 -28.59 3.70
CA LEU A 132 -9.29 -27.25 4.25
C LEU A 132 -8.09 -26.70 5.04
N ALA A 133 -7.14 -27.55 5.45
CA ALA A 133 -5.95 -27.16 6.20
C ALA A 133 -5.20 -25.93 5.63
N PRO A 134 -5.01 -25.77 4.29
CA PRO A 134 -4.33 -24.60 3.74
C PRO A 134 -5.04 -23.26 3.96
N TYR A 135 -6.35 -23.29 4.27
CA TYR A 135 -7.17 -22.11 4.49
C TYR A 135 -7.41 -21.83 5.98
N LEU A 136 -6.96 -22.72 6.87
CA LEU A 136 -7.19 -22.67 8.31
C LEU A 136 -5.88 -22.48 9.06
N ASP A 137 -5.98 -22.01 10.29
CA ASP A 137 -4.84 -21.81 11.17
C ASP A 137 -4.54 -23.16 11.86
N VAL A 138 -3.77 -24.02 11.18
CA VAL A 138 -3.38 -25.33 11.70
C VAL A 138 -2.18 -25.19 12.64
N PRO A 139 -2.25 -25.69 13.88
CA PRO A 139 -1.14 -25.61 14.83
C PRO A 139 0.08 -26.38 14.30
N ALA A 140 1.27 -25.82 14.52
CA ALA A 140 2.51 -26.40 14.03
C ALA A 140 2.73 -27.81 14.61
N PRO A 141 3.37 -28.74 13.87
CA PRO A 141 3.60 -30.12 14.32
C PRO A 141 4.34 -30.25 15.67
N ALA A 142 5.06 -29.21 16.09
CA ALA A 142 5.78 -29.16 17.36
C ALA A 142 4.89 -28.87 18.58
N GLU A 143 3.70 -28.28 18.38
CA GLU A 143 2.73 -27.96 19.44
C GLU A 143 1.62 -29.00 19.56
N GLN A 144 1.58 -29.98 18.65
CA GLN A 144 0.68 -31.13 18.66
C GLN A 144 1.09 -32.09 19.78
N THR A 145 0.72 -31.72 21.00
CA THR A 145 0.90 -32.53 22.19
C THR A 145 -0.18 -33.61 22.24
N ASN A 146 0.13 -34.77 21.66
CA ASN A 146 -0.50 -36.10 21.86
C ASN A 146 -1.46 -36.67 20.81
N SER A 147 -1.68 -36.02 19.67
CA SER A 147 -2.47 -36.64 18.58
C SER A 147 -1.95 -36.15 17.24
N LYS A 148 -1.47 -37.09 16.42
CA LYS A 148 -1.05 -36.82 15.04
C LYS A 148 -2.24 -36.48 14.12
N ASP A 149 -3.46 -36.65 14.62
CA ASP A 149 -4.71 -36.63 13.85
C ASP A 149 -5.74 -35.66 14.48
N ASP A 150 -5.27 -34.60 15.15
CA ASP A 150 -6.16 -33.64 15.82
C ASP A 150 -6.81 -32.69 14.79
N GLU A 151 -7.91 -33.13 14.19
CA GLU A 151 -8.72 -32.34 13.23
C GLU A 151 -9.54 -31.21 13.90
N SER A 152 -9.26 -30.90 15.16
CA SER A 152 -9.94 -29.86 15.97
C SER A 152 -9.96 -28.48 15.30
N PHE A 153 -9.03 -28.20 14.39
CA PHE A 153 -8.97 -26.96 13.63
C PHE A 153 -10.16 -26.75 12.67
N ILE A 154 -10.93 -27.79 12.35
CA ILE A 154 -12.10 -27.69 11.46
C ILE A 154 -13.39 -27.20 12.17
N LEU A 155 -13.42 -27.24 13.51
CA LEU A 155 -14.60 -26.87 14.29
C LEU A 155 -15.20 -25.49 13.94
N PRO A 156 -14.40 -24.43 13.71
CA PRO A 156 -14.95 -23.13 13.31
C PRO A 156 -15.69 -23.18 11.97
N VAL A 157 -15.24 -24.02 11.04
CA VAL A 157 -15.89 -24.21 9.74
C VAL A 157 -17.23 -24.93 9.91
N LEU A 158 -17.26 -26.00 10.71
CA LEU A 158 -18.49 -26.74 11.01
C LEU A 158 -19.55 -25.83 11.64
N LEU A 159 -19.15 -25.01 12.61
CA LEU A 159 -20.05 -24.04 13.26
C LEU A 159 -20.58 -22.99 12.27
N ARG A 160 -19.71 -22.46 11.40
CA ARG A 160 -20.09 -21.38 10.49
C ARG A 160 -20.97 -21.84 9.33
N PHE A 161 -20.66 -23.01 8.75
CA PHE A 161 -21.39 -23.55 7.60
C PHE A 161 -22.45 -24.58 7.99
N GLN A 162 -22.68 -24.80 9.30
CA GLN A 162 -23.61 -25.81 9.82
C GLN A 162 -23.30 -27.21 9.27
N GLY A 163 -22.00 -27.53 9.20
CA GLY A 163 -21.50 -28.83 8.75
C GLY A 163 -21.55 -29.87 9.85
N HIS A 164 -21.58 -31.15 9.47
CA HIS A 164 -21.54 -32.28 10.38
C HIS A 164 -20.36 -33.20 10.04
N PRO A 165 -19.62 -33.70 11.04
CA PRO A 165 -18.56 -34.68 10.79
C PRO A 165 -19.19 -36.01 10.36
N LEU A 166 -18.60 -36.62 9.34
CA LEU A 166 -18.92 -37.97 8.89
C LEU A 166 -17.66 -38.80 9.03
N VAL A 167 -17.78 -39.94 9.72
CA VAL A 167 -16.74 -40.95 9.80
C VAL A 167 -17.17 -42.07 8.86
N ASP A 168 -16.33 -42.41 7.89
CA ASP A 168 -16.56 -43.62 7.09
C ASP A 168 -16.14 -44.84 7.93
N ASP A 169 -16.93 -45.90 7.91
CA ASP A 169 -16.65 -47.15 8.63
C ASP A 169 -15.48 -47.93 8.01
N GLN A 170 -14.94 -47.45 6.88
CA GLN A 170 -13.72 -47.99 6.26
C GLN A 170 -12.47 -47.44 6.96
N ASP A 171 -12.15 -48.04 8.10
CA ASP A 171 -10.81 -48.01 8.71
C ASP A 171 -9.77 -48.50 7.68
N ASN A 172 -9.04 -47.57 7.07
CA ASN A 172 -7.90 -47.88 6.21
C ASN A 172 -6.64 -47.33 6.88
N TRP A 173 -5.96 -48.21 7.62
CA TRP A 173 -4.62 -48.02 8.18
C TRP A 173 -3.54 -48.49 7.22
#